data_AF-A0A2D8XFD9-F1
#
_entry.id   AF-A0A2D8XFD9-F1
#
_cell.length_a   1.000
_cell.length_b   1.000
_cell.length_c   1.000
_cell.angle_alpha   90.00
_cell.angle_beta   90.00
_cell.angle_gamma   90.00
#
_symmetry.space_group_name_H-M   'P 1'
#
loop_
_entity.id
_entity.type
_entity.pdbx_description
1 polymer ?
#
loop_
_entity_poly.entity_id
_entity_poly.type
_entity_poly.pdbx_seq_one_letter_code
_entity_poly.pdbx_strand_id
1 'polypeptide(L)'
;MTEEYEPELKVWALEHFNQMAEKAVWRPEGTGCRYRKIDEQTLELEHRVDHPDSTHHHERITGLFASVNINMIDDKPMVTPAALSAEEAFMQEMQERQAVAASWTNEAGVPLASLPLELAEPVYLGEREVLLDDGETHTVEDWGISVPSSDTETPVIMNPDDFNLLAGDSLFMRYKADEDTFMVAMTRQQMYDTAENGELGVLVGSECPDSGMKVPPWMWGTYCKRVPVEELLIKSLGEEE
;
A
#
# COMPACT_ATOMS: atom_id res chain seq x y z
N MET A 1 16.84 14.23 -32.74
CA MET A 1 17.19 12.87 -33.19
C MET A 1 16.06 11.98 -32.69
N THR A 2 15.32 11.35 -33.57
CA THR A 2 14.34 10.33 -33.17
C THR A 2 15.12 9.08 -32.79
N GLU A 3 15.30 8.85 -31.49
CA GLU A 3 15.68 7.53 -31.01
C GLU A 3 14.62 6.53 -31.49
N GLU A 4 15.06 5.54 -32.26
CA GLU A 4 14.17 4.52 -32.79
C GLU A 4 13.94 3.49 -31.68
N TYR A 5 12.87 3.67 -30.91
CA TYR A 5 12.48 2.73 -29.86
C TYR A 5 12.14 1.37 -30.45
N GLU A 6 12.56 0.31 -29.76
CA GLU A 6 12.28 -1.07 -30.15
C GLU A 6 10.76 -1.31 -30.24
N PRO A 7 10.28 -2.15 -31.19
CA PRO A 7 8.86 -2.40 -31.37
C PRO A 7 8.16 -2.91 -30.10
N GLU A 8 8.83 -3.74 -29.32
CA GLU A 8 8.31 -4.31 -28.06
C GLU A 8 8.03 -3.23 -27.00
N LEU A 9 8.92 -2.24 -26.89
CA LEU A 9 8.75 -1.10 -25.98
C LEU A 9 7.56 -0.22 -26.37
N LYS A 10 7.28 -0.08 -27.67
CA LYS A 10 6.11 0.67 -28.16
C LYS A 10 4.81 -0.06 -27.85
N VAL A 11 4.78 -1.38 -28.03
CA VAL A 11 3.61 -2.21 -27.67
C VAL A 11 3.36 -2.10 -26.16
N TRP A 12 4.41 -2.27 -25.35
CA TRP A 12 4.32 -2.11 -23.91
C TRP A 12 3.78 -0.73 -23.50
N ALA A 13 4.30 0.36 -24.08
CA ALA A 13 3.87 1.71 -23.73
C ALA A 13 2.37 1.94 -24.03
N LEU A 14 1.90 1.43 -25.17
CA LEU A 14 0.49 1.53 -25.57
C LEU A 14 -0.41 0.68 -24.65
N GLU A 15 -0.02 -0.55 -24.36
CA GLU A 15 -0.78 -1.45 -23.47
C GLU A 15 -0.84 -0.89 -22.05
N HIS A 16 0.31 -0.45 -21.51
CA HIS A 16 0.39 0.16 -20.20
C HIS A 16 -0.52 1.39 -20.10
N PHE A 17 -0.45 2.31 -21.07
CA PHE A 17 -1.31 3.49 -21.09
C PHE A 17 -2.80 3.15 -21.17
N ASN A 18 -3.18 2.15 -21.97
CA ASN A 18 -4.57 1.74 -22.12
C ASN A 18 -5.12 1.05 -20.86
N GLN A 19 -4.27 0.37 -20.09
CA GLN A 19 -4.65 -0.24 -18.82
C GLN A 19 -4.84 0.77 -17.69
N MET A 20 -4.23 1.95 -17.78
CA MET A 20 -4.44 3.02 -16.80
C MET A 20 -5.87 3.58 -16.88
N ALA A 21 -6.56 3.66 -15.75
CA ALA A 21 -7.82 4.37 -15.62
C ALA A 21 -7.65 5.88 -15.87
N GLU A 22 -8.71 6.57 -16.26
CA GLU A 22 -8.71 8.03 -16.33
C GLU A 22 -8.38 8.62 -14.95
N LYS A 23 -7.52 9.65 -14.90
CA LYS A 23 -6.95 10.24 -13.66
C LYS A 23 -6.03 9.31 -12.85
N ALA A 24 -5.70 8.12 -13.34
CA ALA A 24 -4.73 7.26 -12.68
C ALA A 24 -3.37 7.95 -12.59
N VAL A 25 -2.72 7.78 -11.44
CA VAL A 25 -1.38 8.29 -11.18
C VAL A 25 -0.40 7.12 -11.32
N TRP A 26 0.60 7.30 -12.18
CA TRP A 26 1.67 6.34 -12.39
C TRP A 26 3.00 6.89 -11.91
N ARG A 27 3.72 6.08 -11.13
CA ARG A 27 5.04 6.39 -10.58
C ARG A 27 6.01 5.27 -10.95
N PRO A 28 6.76 5.40 -12.05
CA PRO A 28 7.79 4.43 -12.37
C PRO A 28 8.91 4.48 -11.32
N GLU A 29 9.22 3.34 -10.72
CA GLU A 29 10.20 3.22 -9.63
C GLU A 29 11.58 3.73 -10.03
N GLY A 30 12.29 4.36 -9.09
CA GLY A 30 13.66 4.86 -9.29
C GLY A 30 13.79 6.06 -10.25
N THR A 31 12.71 6.52 -10.88
CA THR A 31 12.77 7.63 -11.86
C THR A 31 12.67 9.01 -11.23
N GLY A 32 12.08 9.12 -10.03
CA GLY A 32 11.75 10.41 -9.43
C GLY A 32 10.69 11.21 -10.22
N CYS A 33 9.93 10.55 -11.10
CA CYS A 33 8.85 11.16 -11.87
C CYS A 33 7.49 10.60 -11.44
N ARG A 34 6.46 11.46 -11.47
CA ARG A 34 5.05 11.07 -11.30
C ARG A 34 4.23 11.61 -12.44
N TYR A 35 3.43 10.75 -13.03
CA TYR A 35 2.59 11.06 -14.16
C TYR A 35 1.11 10.83 -13.83
N ARG A 36 0.24 11.61 -14.44
CA ARG A 36 -1.22 11.45 -14.35
C ARG A 36 -1.79 11.26 -15.75
N LYS A 37 -2.64 10.26 -15.94
CA LYS A 37 -3.42 10.13 -17.18
C LYS A 37 -4.57 11.14 -17.16
N ILE A 38 -4.60 12.04 -18.13
CA ILE A 38 -5.66 13.06 -18.24
C ILE A 38 -6.83 12.52 -19.07
N ASP A 39 -6.52 11.90 -20.21
CA ASP A 39 -7.52 11.35 -21.13
C ASP A 39 -6.95 10.15 -21.91
N GLU A 40 -7.61 9.73 -23.00
CA GLU A 40 -7.22 8.59 -23.83
C GLU A 40 -5.98 8.81 -24.70
N GLN A 41 -5.39 10.02 -24.71
CA GLN A 41 -4.22 10.33 -25.51
C GLN A 41 -3.22 11.25 -24.80
N THR A 42 -3.43 11.55 -23.53
CA THR A 42 -2.66 12.57 -22.83
C THR A 42 -2.20 12.11 -21.44
N LEU A 43 -0.90 12.26 -21.20
CA LEU A 43 -0.25 12.07 -19.91
C LEU A 43 0.30 13.42 -19.43
N GLU A 44 0.16 13.72 -18.16
CA GLU A 44 0.69 14.94 -17.52
C GLU A 44 1.82 14.56 -16.57
N LEU A 45 2.98 15.24 -16.68
CA LEU A 45 4.02 15.18 -15.66
C LEU A 45 3.58 16.06 -14.48
N GLU A 46 3.18 15.40 -13.40
CA GLU A 46 2.69 16.07 -12.21
C GLU A 46 3.85 16.47 -11.28
N HIS A 47 4.85 15.60 -11.13
CA HIS A 47 5.95 15.78 -10.20
C HIS A 47 7.26 15.25 -10.76
N ARG A 48 8.37 15.96 -10.48
CA ARG A 48 9.72 15.56 -10.85
C ARG A 48 10.72 15.97 -9.77
N VAL A 49 11.62 15.06 -9.39
CA VAL A 49 12.77 15.40 -8.54
C VAL A 49 13.80 16.19 -9.36
N ASP A 50 14.41 17.21 -8.75
CA ASP A 50 15.48 18.05 -9.34
C ASP A 50 16.81 17.30 -9.38
N HIS A 51 16.82 16.20 -10.14
CA HIS A 51 17.98 15.36 -10.37
C HIS A 51 18.23 15.20 -11.88
N PRO A 52 19.49 15.18 -12.34
CA PRO A 52 19.81 14.91 -13.74
C PRO A 52 19.20 13.60 -14.26
N ASP A 53 19.18 12.55 -13.42
CA ASP A 53 18.59 11.26 -13.81
C ASP A 53 17.08 11.37 -14.02
N SER A 54 16.35 12.09 -13.16
CA SER A 54 14.90 12.29 -13.32
C SER A 54 14.58 13.10 -14.58
N THR A 55 15.43 14.05 -14.94
CA THR A 55 15.29 14.80 -16.20
C THR A 55 15.48 13.88 -17.40
N HIS A 56 16.55 13.07 -17.38
CA HIS A 56 16.84 12.12 -18.45
C HIS A 56 15.77 11.02 -18.58
N HIS A 57 15.24 10.52 -17.46
CA HIS A 57 14.13 9.57 -17.47
C HIS A 57 12.86 10.18 -18.04
N HIS A 58 12.55 11.42 -17.67
CA HIS A 58 11.41 12.14 -18.24
C HIS A 58 11.55 12.30 -19.76
N GLU A 59 12.71 12.73 -20.26
CA GLU A 59 12.96 12.86 -21.70
C GLU A 59 12.75 11.54 -22.46
N ARG A 60 13.22 10.41 -21.88
CA ARG A 60 13.02 9.07 -22.47
C ARG A 60 11.56 8.64 -22.47
N ILE A 61 10.83 8.87 -21.37
CA ILE A 61 9.40 8.55 -21.30
C ILE A 61 8.62 9.40 -22.28
N THR A 62 8.88 10.71 -22.34
CA THR A 62 8.25 11.62 -23.31
C THR A 62 8.52 11.16 -24.74
N GLY A 63 9.75 10.78 -25.07
CA GLY A 63 10.10 10.24 -26.38
C GLY A 63 9.39 8.92 -26.72
N LEU A 64 9.30 7.99 -25.75
CA LEU A 64 8.64 6.70 -25.93
C LEU A 64 7.14 6.87 -26.18
N PHE A 65 6.45 7.67 -25.35
CA PHE A 65 5.01 7.91 -25.46
C PHE A 65 4.66 8.73 -26.71
N ALA A 66 5.49 9.71 -27.08
CA ALA A 66 5.33 10.41 -28.36
C ALA A 66 5.44 9.47 -29.57
N SER A 67 6.27 8.41 -29.48
CA SER A 67 6.41 7.43 -30.55
C SER A 67 5.17 6.55 -30.79
N VAL A 68 4.24 6.52 -29.83
CA VAL A 68 2.93 5.84 -29.90
C VAL A 68 1.76 6.82 -29.95
N ASN A 69 2.01 8.08 -30.30
CA ASN A 69 1.02 9.16 -30.40
C ASN A 69 0.30 9.51 -29.09
N ILE A 70 0.95 9.35 -27.95
CA ILE A 70 0.46 9.85 -26.66
C ILE A 70 1.16 11.18 -26.36
N ASN A 71 0.37 12.21 -26.11
CA ASN A 71 0.83 13.55 -25.78
C ASN A 71 1.30 13.61 -24.33
N MET A 72 2.42 14.31 -24.09
CA MET A 72 2.92 14.62 -22.76
C MET A 72 2.73 16.11 -22.47
N ILE A 73 2.13 16.43 -21.33
CA ILE A 73 2.06 17.80 -20.79
C ILE A 73 3.11 17.92 -19.68
N ASP A 74 4.08 18.81 -19.83
CA ASP A 74 5.20 19.00 -18.90
C ASP A 74 5.45 20.48 -18.55
N ASP A 75 4.45 21.34 -18.77
CA ASP A 75 4.58 22.80 -18.67
C ASP A 75 4.91 23.31 -17.25
N LYS A 76 4.40 22.62 -16.20
CA LYS A 76 4.50 23.04 -14.80
C LYS A 76 4.53 21.86 -13.81
N PRO A 77 5.52 20.95 -13.89
CA PRO A 77 5.64 19.91 -12.89
C PRO A 77 5.99 20.53 -11.54
N MET A 78 5.48 19.94 -10.47
CA MET A 78 5.99 20.22 -9.13
C MET A 78 7.41 19.67 -9.05
N VAL A 79 8.40 20.56 -8.87
CA VAL A 79 9.81 20.18 -8.75
C VAL A 79 10.22 20.17 -7.29
N THR A 80 10.67 19.01 -6.80
CA THR A 80 11.24 18.88 -5.46
C THR A 80 12.75 18.71 -5.54
N PRO A 81 13.52 19.27 -4.59
CA PRO A 81 14.98 19.10 -4.59
C PRO A 81 15.35 17.62 -4.50
N ALA A 82 16.43 17.22 -5.17
CA ALA A 82 17.01 15.89 -4.96
C ALA A 82 17.45 15.74 -3.51
N ALA A 83 17.14 14.61 -2.91
CA ALA A 83 17.66 14.22 -1.62
C ALA A 83 19.20 14.20 -1.66
N LEU A 84 19.85 14.77 -0.63
CA LEU A 84 21.31 14.84 -0.54
C LEU A 84 21.90 13.51 -0.06
N SER A 85 21.05 12.57 0.38
CA SER A 85 21.44 11.24 0.83
C SER A 85 20.37 10.19 0.52
N ALA A 86 20.76 8.91 0.52
CA ALA A 86 19.83 7.79 0.38
C ALA A 86 18.80 7.73 1.51
N GLU A 87 19.16 8.18 2.71
CA GLU A 87 18.26 8.27 3.86
C GLU A 87 17.20 9.36 3.65
N GLU A 88 17.61 10.53 3.16
CA GLU A 88 16.68 11.59 2.77
C GLU A 88 15.78 11.19 1.60
N ALA A 89 16.31 10.42 0.63
CA ALA A 89 15.54 9.92 -0.50
C ALA A 89 14.45 8.95 -0.03
N PHE A 90 14.79 8.05 0.89
CA PHE A 90 13.84 7.13 1.51
C PHE A 90 12.78 7.87 2.33
N MET A 91 13.19 8.85 3.14
CA MET A 91 12.24 9.66 3.92
C MET A 91 11.31 10.47 3.02
N GLN A 92 11.83 11.09 1.96
CA GLN A 92 11.03 11.85 1.01
C GLN A 92 10.07 10.95 0.24
N GLU A 93 10.51 9.77 -0.19
CA GLU A 93 9.65 8.77 -0.82
C GLU A 93 8.54 8.30 0.12
N MET A 94 8.87 8.02 1.39
CA MET A 94 7.90 7.61 2.40
C MET A 94 6.87 8.71 2.69
N GLN A 95 7.30 9.97 2.82
CA GLN A 95 6.41 11.12 2.99
C GLN A 95 5.49 11.32 1.78
N GLU A 96 6.02 11.18 0.56
CA GLU A 96 5.22 11.28 -0.65
C GLU A 96 4.19 10.14 -0.77
N ARG A 97 4.59 8.90 -0.43
CA ARG A 97 3.67 7.74 -0.40
C ARG A 97 2.55 7.96 0.61
N GLN A 98 2.86 8.43 1.80
CA GLN A 98 1.85 8.78 2.81
C GLN A 98 0.94 9.92 2.36
N ALA A 99 1.47 10.96 1.71
CA ALA A 99 0.65 12.07 1.20
C ALA A 99 -0.32 11.63 0.10
N VAL A 100 0.10 10.72 -0.79
CA VAL A 100 -0.78 10.12 -1.79
C VAL A 100 -1.83 9.24 -1.13
N ALA A 101 -1.44 8.37 -0.19
CA ALA A 101 -2.36 7.51 0.53
C ALA A 101 -3.44 8.32 1.30
N ALA A 102 -3.03 9.44 1.91
CA ALA A 102 -3.95 10.34 2.61
C ALA A 102 -4.98 11.02 1.68
N SER A 103 -4.71 11.10 0.38
CA SER A 103 -5.63 11.66 -0.62
C SER A 103 -6.66 10.65 -1.14
N TRP A 104 -6.50 9.36 -0.81
CA TRP A 104 -7.44 8.33 -1.25
C TRP A 104 -8.78 8.47 -0.53
N THR A 105 -9.86 8.27 -1.28
CA THR A 105 -11.23 8.38 -0.78
C THR A 105 -12.02 7.10 -1.03
N ASN A 106 -12.97 6.80 -0.16
CA ASN A 106 -14.00 5.80 -0.44
C ASN A 106 -14.96 6.28 -1.55
N GLU A 107 -15.91 5.42 -1.94
CA GLU A 107 -16.92 5.75 -2.97
C GLU A 107 -17.79 6.97 -2.62
N ALA A 108 -17.93 7.29 -1.33
CA ALA A 108 -18.67 8.46 -0.84
C ALA A 108 -17.82 9.75 -0.83
N GLY A 109 -16.53 9.68 -1.19
CA GLY A 109 -15.61 10.81 -1.20
C GLY A 109 -14.97 11.13 0.16
N VAL A 110 -15.12 10.24 1.14
CA VAL A 110 -14.51 10.38 2.47
C VAL A 110 -13.07 9.87 2.43
N PRO A 111 -12.09 10.64 2.93
CA PRO A 111 -10.70 10.19 2.98
C PRO A 111 -10.55 8.88 3.76
N LEU A 112 -9.82 7.93 3.21
CA LEU A 112 -9.55 6.65 3.87
C LEU A 112 -8.77 6.83 5.18
N ALA A 113 -7.88 7.83 5.21
CA ALA A 113 -7.11 8.20 6.39
C ALA A 113 -7.96 8.77 7.55
N SER A 114 -9.18 9.22 7.29
CA SER A 114 -10.08 9.73 8.35
C SER A 114 -11.03 8.67 8.91
N LEU A 115 -10.98 7.44 8.40
CA LEU A 115 -11.75 6.33 8.94
C LEU A 115 -11.16 5.88 10.29
N PRO A 116 -11.94 5.27 11.18
CA PRO A 116 -11.46 4.69 12.44
C PRO A 116 -10.61 3.43 12.18
N LEU A 117 -9.36 3.62 11.75
CA LEU A 117 -8.41 2.54 11.40
C LEU A 117 -8.11 1.63 12.60
N GLU A 118 -8.25 2.13 13.82
CA GLU A 118 -8.10 1.39 15.06
C GLU A 118 -9.19 0.32 15.27
N LEU A 119 -10.33 0.43 14.59
CA LEU A 119 -11.42 -0.55 14.60
C LEU A 119 -11.35 -1.53 13.42
N ALA A 120 -10.29 -1.44 12.62
CA ALA A 120 -10.16 -2.26 11.44
C ALA A 120 -9.83 -3.72 11.75
N GLU A 121 -10.42 -4.63 10.97
CA GLU A 121 -10.27 -6.07 11.14
C GLU A 121 -9.91 -6.76 9.80
N PRO A 122 -8.91 -7.65 9.76
CA PRO A 122 -8.66 -8.49 8.60
C PRO A 122 -9.86 -9.40 8.29
N VAL A 123 -10.26 -9.44 7.02
CA VAL A 123 -11.37 -10.26 6.53
C VAL A 123 -10.94 -11.10 5.34
N TYR A 124 -11.32 -12.37 5.38
CA TYR A 124 -11.10 -13.30 4.29
C TYR A 124 -12.16 -13.09 3.20
N LEU A 125 -11.72 -12.79 1.97
CA LEU A 125 -12.60 -12.47 0.84
C LEU A 125 -12.83 -13.67 -0.07
N GLY A 126 -11.89 -14.63 -0.10
CA GLY A 126 -12.01 -15.84 -0.89
C GLY A 126 -10.66 -16.39 -1.32
N GLU A 127 -10.66 -17.12 -2.44
CA GLU A 127 -9.46 -17.67 -3.05
C GLU A 127 -9.44 -17.28 -4.53
N ARG A 128 -8.25 -17.00 -5.05
CA ARG A 128 -8.02 -16.76 -6.47
C ARG A 128 -6.89 -17.62 -6.99
N GLU A 129 -7.03 -18.12 -8.21
CA GLU A 129 -5.96 -18.83 -8.89
C GLU A 129 -5.00 -17.83 -9.52
N VAL A 130 -3.71 -18.00 -9.25
CA VAL A 130 -2.62 -17.20 -9.82
C VAL A 130 -1.74 -18.15 -10.62
N LEU A 131 -1.52 -17.81 -11.89
CA LEU A 131 -0.58 -18.52 -12.74
C LEU A 131 0.83 -18.06 -12.40
N LEU A 132 1.69 -18.99 -12.00
CA LEU A 132 3.09 -18.74 -11.73
C LEU A 132 3.90 -18.75 -13.04
N ASP A 133 5.11 -18.20 -12.96
CA ASP A 133 6.03 -18.09 -14.10
C ASP A 133 6.49 -19.46 -14.66
N ASP A 134 6.35 -20.52 -13.87
CA ASP A 134 6.61 -21.91 -14.27
C ASP A 134 5.42 -22.57 -15.02
N GLY A 135 4.30 -21.85 -15.12
CA GLY A 135 3.06 -22.34 -15.76
C GLY A 135 2.17 -23.15 -14.83
N GLU A 136 2.50 -23.29 -13.54
CA GLU A 136 1.63 -23.92 -12.54
C GLU A 136 0.64 -22.89 -11.96
N THR A 137 -0.58 -23.33 -11.69
CA THR A 137 -1.60 -22.50 -11.03
C THR A 137 -1.59 -22.76 -9.54
N HIS A 138 -1.37 -21.70 -8.75
CA HIS A 138 -1.45 -21.73 -7.30
C HIS A 138 -2.69 -20.99 -6.82
N THR A 139 -3.38 -21.58 -5.85
CA THR A 139 -4.48 -20.92 -5.15
C THR A 139 -3.91 -20.00 -4.07
N VAL A 140 -4.24 -18.72 -4.15
CA VAL A 140 -3.84 -17.71 -3.17
C VAL A 140 -5.09 -17.20 -2.45
N GLU A 141 -5.00 -17.08 -1.13
CA GLU A 141 -6.06 -16.48 -0.33
C GLU A 141 -6.16 -14.98 -0.59
N ASP A 142 -7.38 -14.51 -0.83
CA ASP A 142 -7.68 -13.10 -0.99
C ASP A 142 -8.18 -12.53 0.34
N TRP A 143 -7.59 -11.41 0.76
CA TRP A 143 -7.79 -10.80 2.06
C TRP A 143 -7.95 -9.29 1.91
N GLY A 144 -8.84 -8.72 2.70
CA GLY A 144 -9.01 -7.28 2.85
C GLY A 144 -8.97 -6.86 4.31
N ILE A 145 -8.92 -5.56 4.54
CA ILE A 145 -9.09 -4.96 5.86
C ILE A 145 -10.44 -4.25 5.88
N SER A 146 -11.36 -4.74 6.71
CA SER A 146 -12.67 -4.14 6.91
C SER A 146 -12.57 -3.01 7.92
N VAL A 147 -12.84 -1.78 7.49
CA VAL A 147 -12.86 -0.59 8.35
C VAL A 147 -14.30 -0.08 8.47
N PRO A 148 -14.83 0.07 9.70
CA PRO A 148 -16.15 0.65 9.86
C PRO A 148 -16.14 2.12 9.40
N SER A 149 -17.20 2.54 8.72
CA SER A 149 -17.38 3.91 8.24
C SER A 149 -18.60 4.51 8.91
N SER A 150 -18.49 5.73 9.42
CA SER A 150 -19.64 6.43 10.01
C SER A 150 -20.65 6.91 8.98
N ASP A 151 -20.21 7.06 7.73
CA ASP A 151 -20.95 7.71 6.65
C ASP A 151 -21.69 6.70 5.76
N THR A 152 -21.35 5.41 5.86
CA THR A 152 -21.94 4.33 5.08
C THR A 152 -22.41 3.19 5.99
N GLU A 153 -23.57 2.58 5.70
CA GLU A 153 -24.05 1.41 6.46
C GLU A 153 -23.15 0.18 6.27
N THR A 154 -22.36 0.16 5.20
CA THR A 154 -21.40 -0.91 4.91
C THR A 154 -19.98 -0.50 5.28
N PRO A 155 -19.17 -1.43 5.84
CA PRO A 155 -17.76 -1.18 6.07
C PRO A 155 -17.01 -1.02 4.74
N VAL A 156 -15.93 -0.26 4.78
CA VAL A 156 -15.01 -0.08 3.65
C VAL A 156 -14.01 -1.24 3.68
N ILE A 157 -13.92 -1.98 2.58
CA ILE A 157 -12.90 -3.03 2.42
C ILE A 157 -11.68 -2.41 1.73
N MET A 158 -10.58 -2.33 2.48
CA MET A 158 -9.31 -1.77 2.03
C MET A 158 -8.34 -2.88 1.67
N ASN A 159 -7.45 -2.63 0.70
CA ASN A 159 -6.32 -3.50 0.44
C ASN A 159 -5.38 -3.51 1.67
N PRO A 160 -4.82 -4.67 2.07
CA PRO A 160 -3.89 -4.75 3.20
C PRO A 160 -2.67 -3.81 3.11
N ASP A 161 -2.08 -3.63 1.93
CA ASP A 161 -0.92 -2.77 1.72
C ASP A 161 -1.28 -1.29 1.90
N ASP A 162 -2.44 -0.89 1.37
CA ASP A 162 -2.99 0.46 1.52
C ASP A 162 -3.28 0.76 3.00
N PHE A 163 -3.83 -0.21 3.73
CA PHE A 163 -4.06 -0.09 5.15
C PHE A 163 -2.76 0.03 5.93
N ASN A 164 -1.74 -0.79 5.64
CA ASN A 164 -0.45 -0.68 6.31
C ASN A 164 0.19 0.70 6.09
N LEU A 165 0.08 1.23 4.87
CA LEU A 165 0.61 2.56 4.56
C LEU A 165 -0.07 3.68 5.37
N LEU A 166 -1.37 3.54 5.66
CA LEU A 166 -2.17 4.52 6.40
C LEU A 166 -2.09 4.35 7.92
N ALA A 167 -2.18 3.13 8.41
CA ALA A 167 -2.33 2.78 9.83
C ALA A 167 -1.01 2.39 10.50
N GLY A 168 -0.01 2.01 9.70
CA GLY A 168 1.30 1.53 10.15
C GLY A 168 1.29 0.12 10.73
N ASP A 169 2.49 -0.39 11.00
CA ASP A 169 2.71 -1.76 11.47
C ASP A 169 1.98 -2.11 12.78
N SER A 170 1.77 -1.14 13.68
CA SER A 170 1.14 -1.40 14.98
C SER A 170 -0.32 -1.85 14.86
N LEU A 171 -1.05 -1.28 13.90
CA LEU A 171 -2.44 -1.63 13.62
C LEU A 171 -2.54 -2.73 12.57
N PHE A 172 -1.55 -2.83 11.67
CA PHE A 172 -1.49 -3.87 10.63
C PHE A 172 -1.13 -5.26 11.19
N MET A 173 -0.22 -5.31 12.16
CA MET A 173 0.29 -6.57 12.73
C MET A 173 -0.56 -7.10 13.89
N ARG A 174 -1.88 -7.15 13.67
CA ARG A 174 -2.85 -7.74 14.61
C ARG A 174 -4.05 -8.32 13.86
N TYR A 175 -4.75 -9.26 14.51
CA TYR A 175 -6.04 -9.75 14.03
C TYR A 175 -6.94 -10.10 15.20
N LYS A 176 -8.26 -10.05 14.98
CA LYS A 176 -9.25 -10.43 15.99
C LYS A 176 -9.38 -11.95 16.01
N ALA A 177 -9.02 -12.57 17.13
CA ALA A 177 -9.03 -14.03 17.28
C ALA A 177 -10.37 -14.58 17.76
N ASP A 178 -11.13 -13.78 18.50
CA ASP A 178 -12.51 -14.01 18.90
C ASP A 178 -13.17 -12.66 19.26
N GLU A 179 -14.42 -12.66 19.74
CA GLU A 179 -15.14 -11.41 20.06
C GLU A 179 -14.45 -10.53 21.11
N ASP A 180 -13.63 -11.13 21.98
CA ASP A 180 -13.07 -10.46 23.15
C ASP A 180 -11.53 -10.30 23.08
N THR A 181 -10.87 -10.93 22.10
CA THR A 181 -9.41 -11.06 22.05
C THR A 181 -8.83 -10.70 20.68
N PHE A 182 -7.84 -9.81 20.70
CA PHE A 182 -6.92 -9.60 19.60
C PHE A 182 -5.61 -10.36 19.81
N MET A 183 -5.06 -10.85 18.71
CA MET A 183 -3.71 -11.38 18.63
C MET A 183 -2.84 -10.31 18.00
N VAL A 184 -1.83 -9.85 18.74
CA VAL A 184 -0.93 -8.76 18.33
C VAL A 184 0.49 -9.29 18.23
N ALA A 185 1.13 -9.09 17.08
CA ALA A 185 2.51 -9.51 16.87
C ALA A 185 3.44 -8.77 17.82
N MET A 186 4.41 -9.49 18.37
CA MET A 186 5.33 -8.95 19.35
C MET A 186 6.65 -8.56 18.72
N THR A 187 7.18 -7.41 19.13
CA THR A 187 8.57 -7.06 18.86
C THR A 187 9.52 -7.94 19.68
N ARG A 188 10.79 -8.01 19.28
CA ARG A 188 11.81 -8.76 20.06
C ARG A 188 11.93 -8.28 21.49
N GLN A 189 11.79 -6.97 21.72
CA GLN A 189 11.84 -6.41 23.07
C GLN A 189 10.62 -6.88 23.88
N GLN A 190 9.42 -6.82 23.32
CA GLN A 190 8.22 -7.30 24.00
C GLN A 190 8.31 -8.80 24.32
N MET A 191 8.88 -9.61 23.42
CA MET A 191 9.10 -11.05 23.66
C MET A 191 10.06 -11.29 24.83
N TYR A 192 11.13 -10.50 24.93
CA TYR A 192 12.05 -10.55 26.05
C TYR A 192 11.34 -10.17 27.37
N ASP A 193 10.62 -9.06 27.37
CA ASP A 193 9.94 -8.55 28.56
C ASP A 193 8.88 -9.54 29.08
N THR A 194 8.08 -10.13 28.19
CA THR A 194 7.09 -11.14 28.60
C THR A 194 7.74 -12.42 29.08
N ALA A 195 8.84 -12.87 28.45
CA ALA A 195 9.57 -14.06 28.88
C ALA A 195 10.15 -13.89 30.30
N GLU A 196 10.70 -12.71 30.62
CA GLU A 196 11.17 -12.38 31.98
C GLU A 196 10.03 -12.36 33.00
N ASN A 197 8.82 -11.96 32.57
CA ASN A 197 7.62 -11.96 33.41
C ASN A 197 6.93 -13.35 33.49
N GLY A 198 7.44 -14.37 32.80
CA GLY A 198 6.86 -15.71 32.77
C GLY A 198 5.59 -15.85 31.92
N GLU A 199 5.30 -14.86 31.08
CA GLU A 199 4.19 -14.87 30.13
C GLU A 199 4.71 -15.28 28.74
N LEU A 200 4.14 -16.36 28.19
CA LEU A 200 4.49 -16.83 26.86
C LEU A 200 3.45 -16.38 25.84
N GLY A 201 3.95 -15.82 24.73
CA GLY A 201 3.14 -15.62 23.53
C GLY A 201 2.91 -16.92 22.77
N VAL A 202 2.37 -16.80 21.56
CA VAL A 202 2.00 -17.95 20.73
C VAL A 202 2.45 -17.72 19.30
N LEU A 203 3.08 -18.74 18.73
CA LEU A 203 3.41 -18.77 17.31
C LEU A 203 2.13 -19.02 16.51
N VAL A 204 1.85 -18.14 15.55
CA VAL A 204 0.62 -18.19 14.76
C VAL A 204 0.90 -18.80 13.37
N GLY A 205 0.05 -19.74 12.96
CA GLY A 205 0.06 -20.34 11.61
C GLY A 205 -1.11 -19.85 10.75
N SER A 206 -1.59 -20.68 9.82
CA SER A 206 -2.75 -20.38 8.98
C SER A 206 -4.08 -20.34 9.74
N GLU A 207 -4.12 -20.94 10.93
CA GLU A 207 -5.28 -20.96 11.81
C GLU A 207 -4.90 -20.45 13.20
N CYS A 208 -5.82 -19.72 13.82
CA CYS A 208 -5.65 -19.26 15.19
C CYS A 208 -5.71 -20.49 16.11
N PRO A 209 -4.71 -20.67 17.00
CA PRO A 209 -4.66 -21.86 17.85
C PRO A 209 -5.78 -21.92 18.89
N ASP A 210 -6.40 -20.78 19.21
CA ASP A 210 -7.46 -20.71 20.22
C ASP A 210 -8.86 -20.89 19.60
N SER A 211 -9.13 -20.21 18.48
CA SER A 211 -10.47 -20.18 17.86
C SER A 211 -10.61 -21.04 16.61
N GLY A 212 -9.51 -21.49 16.00
CA GLY A 212 -9.50 -22.18 14.71
C GLY A 212 -9.85 -21.28 13.52
N MET A 213 -9.99 -19.96 13.73
CA MET A 213 -10.26 -19.02 12.64
C MET A 213 -9.07 -18.89 11.70
N LYS A 214 -9.32 -18.62 10.41
CA LYS A 214 -8.26 -18.30 9.46
C LYS A 214 -7.49 -17.06 9.92
N VAL A 215 -6.18 -17.10 9.73
CA VAL A 215 -5.26 -16.01 10.05
C VAL A 215 -4.76 -15.41 8.74
N PRO A 216 -4.67 -14.08 8.62
CA PRO A 216 -4.15 -13.46 7.41
C PRO A 216 -2.66 -13.83 7.15
N PRO A 217 -2.26 -14.02 5.88
CA PRO A 217 -0.92 -14.49 5.52
C PRO A 217 0.24 -13.67 6.09
N TRP A 218 0.09 -12.35 6.23
CA TRP A 218 1.13 -11.49 6.79
C TRP A 218 1.39 -11.72 8.28
N MET A 219 0.49 -12.41 8.99
CA MET A 219 0.67 -12.79 10.39
C MET A 219 1.29 -14.19 10.55
N TRP A 220 1.45 -14.97 9.48
CA TRP A 220 1.97 -16.33 9.59
C TRP A 220 3.44 -16.34 10.03
N GLY A 221 3.75 -17.19 11.00
CA GLY A 221 5.10 -17.29 11.58
C GLY A 221 5.44 -16.19 12.58
N THR A 222 4.50 -15.28 12.89
CA THR A 222 4.70 -14.27 13.93
C THR A 222 4.43 -14.84 15.33
N TYR A 223 5.10 -14.29 16.34
CA TYR A 223 4.87 -14.61 17.74
C TYR A 223 4.00 -13.52 18.36
N CYS A 224 2.80 -13.90 18.79
CA CYS A 224 1.75 -12.97 19.20
C CYS A 224 1.45 -13.06 20.68
N LYS A 225 1.04 -11.93 21.26
CA LYS A 225 0.37 -11.90 22.56
C LYS A 225 -1.13 -11.76 22.37
N ARG A 226 -1.89 -12.25 23.36
CA ARG A 226 -3.33 -12.02 23.48
C ARG A 226 -3.55 -10.70 24.17
N VAL A 227 -4.38 -9.86 23.58
CA VAL A 227 -4.74 -8.54 24.11
C VAL A 227 -6.26 -8.45 24.13
N PRO A 228 -6.89 -8.25 25.30
CA PRO A 228 -8.33 -8.02 25.38
C PRO A 228 -8.73 -6.80 24.53
N VAL A 229 -9.87 -6.89 23.84
CA VAL A 229 -10.41 -5.81 22.99
C VAL A 229 -10.49 -4.49 23.76
N GLU A 230 -10.95 -4.53 25.02
CA GLU A 230 -11.07 -3.35 25.88
C GLU A 230 -9.73 -2.63 26.11
N GLU A 231 -8.64 -3.38 26.33
CA GLU A 231 -7.31 -2.80 26.55
C GLU A 231 -6.77 -2.13 25.28
N LEU A 232 -7.11 -2.70 24.13
CA LEU A 232 -6.68 -2.22 22.82
C LEU A 232 -7.40 -0.94 22.42
N LEU A 233 -8.71 -0.86 22.68
CA LEU A 233 -9.53 0.33 22.44
C LEU A 233 -9.18 1.49 23.39
N ILE A 234 -8.84 1.20 24.64
CA ILE A 234 -8.41 2.24 25.59
C ILE A 234 -7.07 2.85 25.16
N LYS A 235 -6.14 2.03 24.66
CA LYS A 235 -4.85 2.53 24.15
C LYS A 235 -5.01 3.36 22.88
N SER A 236 -5.91 2.99 21.96
CA SER A 236 -6.14 3.76 20.74
C SER A 236 -6.91 5.06 20.96
N LEU A 237 -7.78 5.13 21.97
CA LEU A 237 -8.54 6.34 22.32
C LEU A 237 -7.84 7.24 23.35
N GLY A 238 -6.73 6.77 23.94
CA GLY A 238 -6.01 7.43 25.03
C GLY A 238 -4.73 8.18 24.63
N GLU A 239 -4.34 8.18 23.35
CA GLU A 239 -3.17 8.93 22.84
C GLU A 239 -3.54 10.37 22.43
N GLU A 240 -4.36 11.06 23.24
CA GLU A 240 -4.49 12.53 23.26
C GLU A 240 -4.02 13.08 24.63
N GLU A 241 -2.72 13.06 24.91
CA GLU A 241 -2.08 13.95 25.91
C GLU A 241 -0.71 14.45 25.45
#